data_AF-A0A371R7M6-F1
#
_entry.id   AF-A0A371R7M6-F1
#
_cell.length_a   1.000
_cell.length_b   1.000
_cell.length_c   1.000
_cell.angle_alpha   90.00
_cell.angle_beta   90.00
_cell.angle_gamma   90.00
#
_symmetry.space_group_name_H-M   'P 1'
#
loop_
_entity.id
_entity.type
_entity.pdbx_description
1 polymer ?
#
loop_
_entity_poly.entity_id
_entity_poly.type
_entity_poly.pdbx_seq_one_letter_code
_entity_poly.pdbx_strand_id
1 'polypeptide(L)'
;MSSDAGRTRITSAILDRLSGVEWTRGFLLTALLALSWWSTTQGLIGLITAANGYPGAATIITIGFAVAILTVLISWTLERLSSGQTGLLTPLFLFGYVLLTVISVGFGYGFYWKHIESHSAAQRAAEYEVDRLNRTFALAYGRLDESLSALDALATLSVERADQETSAGGTCGPETLAGPGPRYRLRTQDAATMTALRKRIAVQVGEGAEMTPGSLFALRAELSEQLGRLTPSAFASLDEEGTRRLLKETEQVMAETATRYEAFRTGPSVHSAVTLLEGRIDAGQAPMTDGDITFSCPDRELDIIMSQAVSALSALPELPEVALDVPLGPDATVAAFGKFANTMFAPFRGKSDAKLMAGRDYIPLGVAIAIDLFILILSLHGRKPARSIKDHPAYMEQSASIQHLMGDEDNKPPHEELLYHTFWWRGAYYLAIPSASRTSPEAYSSAQRLTLAAMVLADAGLLTPLNQSYSGGQWREKLPERQHHDASRPLPTDYHLYRYKKNSLARMTALLTHGKADNSVRAETPDTISTVRKAAPLPAEVGGSRKPAAEQRIAGLMSNGNAWVKRRSIDRRPKK
;
A
#
# COMPACT_ATOMS: atom_id res chain seq x y z
N MET A 1 18.96 -43.74 -35.06
CA MET A 1 19.38 -42.50 -34.37
C MET A 1 18.12 -41.87 -33.75
N SER A 2 17.56 -42.28 -32.60
CA SER A 2 18.06 -42.43 -31.22
C SER A 2 18.63 -41.15 -30.61
N SER A 3 17.78 -40.13 -30.37
CA SER A 3 18.19 -38.94 -29.60
C SER A 3 17.06 -38.13 -28.92
N ASP A 4 15.78 -38.53 -28.94
CA ASP A 4 14.70 -37.67 -28.41
C ASP A 4 13.93 -38.20 -27.18
N ALA A 5 14.25 -39.39 -26.69
CA ALA A 5 13.56 -39.97 -25.53
C ALA A 5 14.10 -39.50 -24.16
N GLY A 6 15.16 -38.67 -24.14
CA GLY A 6 15.88 -38.27 -22.91
C GLY A 6 15.48 -36.92 -22.31
N ARG A 7 14.90 -36.00 -23.09
CA ARG A 7 14.61 -34.63 -22.61
C ARG A 7 13.29 -34.48 -21.86
N THR A 8 12.31 -35.32 -22.14
CA THR A 8 10.97 -35.26 -21.51
C THR A 8 10.92 -35.91 -20.13
N ARG A 9 11.87 -36.79 -19.79
CA ARG A 9 11.95 -37.44 -18.46
C ARG A 9 12.62 -36.56 -17.39
N ILE A 10 13.44 -35.58 -17.77
CA ILE A 10 14.12 -34.69 -16.81
C ILE A 10 13.17 -33.59 -16.33
N THR A 11 12.28 -33.10 -17.19
CA THR A 11 11.26 -32.10 -16.81
C THR A 11 10.15 -32.69 -15.96
N SER A 12 9.78 -33.96 -16.14
CA SER A 12 8.80 -34.62 -15.27
C SER A 12 9.39 -35.00 -13.90
N ALA A 13 10.67 -35.37 -13.82
CA ALA A 13 11.32 -35.71 -12.56
C ALA A 13 11.53 -34.49 -11.63
N ILE A 14 11.69 -33.28 -12.17
CA ILE A 14 11.73 -32.03 -11.39
C ILE A 14 10.31 -31.63 -10.93
N LEU A 15 9.28 -31.90 -11.73
CA LEU A 15 7.88 -31.69 -11.34
C LEU A 15 7.34 -32.75 -10.36
N ASP A 16 7.87 -33.98 -10.37
CA ASP A 16 7.44 -35.03 -9.43
C ASP A 16 8.16 -34.94 -8.09
N ARG A 17 9.34 -34.31 -8.03
CA ARG A 17 10.01 -33.97 -6.76
C ARG A 17 9.35 -32.80 -6.02
N LEU A 18 8.44 -32.14 -6.71
CA LEU A 18 7.45 -31.23 -6.16
C LEU A 18 6.23 -32.01 -5.62
N SER A 19 6.20 -33.33 -5.46
CA SER A 19 5.09 -34.00 -4.72
C SER A 19 5.11 -33.76 -3.20
N GLY A 20 6.16 -33.12 -2.66
CA GLY A 20 6.13 -32.40 -1.37
C GLY A 20 5.46 -31.01 -1.43
N VAL A 21 4.83 -30.66 -2.57
CA VAL A 21 4.33 -29.31 -2.90
C VAL A 21 3.28 -28.76 -1.99
N GLU A 22 2.42 -29.57 -1.37
CA GLU A 22 1.38 -28.97 -0.53
C GLU A 22 1.99 -28.29 0.70
N TRP A 23 3.07 -28.85 1.25
CA TRP A 23 3.79 -28.24 2.36
C TRP A 23 4.66 -27.05 1.91
N THR A 24 5.42 -27.18 0.82
CA THR A 24 6.26 -26.07 0.33
C THR A 24 5.43 -24.88 -0.16
N ARG A 25 4.28 -25.14 -0.78
CA ARG A 25 3.34 -24.11 -1.21
C ARG A 25 2.62 -23.48 -0.03
N GLY A 26 2.14 -24.28 0.92
CA GLY A 26 1.55 -23.78 2.16
C GLY A 26 2.55 -22.89 2.91
N PHE A 27 3.81 -23.32 2.99
CA PHE A 27 4.90 -22.55 3.56
C PHE A 27 5.15 -21.24 2.81
N LEU A 28 5.29 -21.27 1.47
CA LEU A 28 5.50 -20.07 0.65
C LEU A 28 4.34 -19.06 0.77
N LEU A 29 3.09 -19.54 0.73
CA LEU A 29 1.92 -18.69 0.90
C LEU A 29 1.88 -18.07 2.29
N THR A 30 2.17 -18.87 3.32
CA THR A 30 2.24 -18.37 4.71
C THR A 30 3.37 -17.36 4.88
N ALA A 31 4.53 -17.60 4.28
CA ALA A 31 5.67 -16.68 4.32
C ALA A 31 5.37 -15.36 3.59
N LEU A 32 4.74 -15.41 2.41
CA LEU A 32 4.33 -14.20 1.68
C LEU A 32 3.23 -13.42 2.41
N LEU A 33 2.26 -14.11 3.01
CA LEU A 33 1.24 -13.48 3.85
C LEU A 33 1.86 -12.83 5.09
N ALA A 34 2.82 -13.49 5.74
CA ALA A 34 3.55 -12.93 6.86
C ALA A 34 4.37 -11.70 6.45
N LEU A 35 5.03 -11.74 5.28
CA LEU A 35 5.80 -10.62 4.73
C LEU A 35 4.90 -9.43 4.35
N SER A 36 3.77 -9.70 3.69
CA SER A 36 2.76 -8.69 3.35
C SER A 36 2.17 -8.08 4.62
N TRP A 37 1.84 -8.89 5.63
CA TRP A 37 1.38 -8.43 6.93
C TRP A 37 2.42 -7.54 7.63
N TRP A 38 3.68 -7.99 7.70
CA TRP A 38 4.76 -7.23 8.32
C TRP A 38 5.00 -5.89 7.64
N SER A 39 5.19 -5.88 6.32
CA SER A 39 5.43 -4.66 5.54
C SER A 39 4.27 -3.67 5.62
N THR A 40 3.03 -4.13 5.48
CA THR A 40 1.82 -3.30 5.59
C THR A 40 1.67 -2.72 7.01
N THR A 41 1.97 -3.50 8.04
CA THR A 41 1.93 -3.05 9.44
C THR A 41 2.96 -1.95 9.69
N GLN A 42 4.21 -2.16 9.27
CA GLN A 42 5.28 -1.17 9.43
C GLN A 42 5.01 0.11 8.62
N GLY A 43 4.49 -0.01 7.40
CA GLY A 43 4.09 1.15 6.59
C GLY A 43 2.99 1.98 7.25
N LEU A 44 1.98 1.34 7.83
CA LEU A 44 0.90 2.02 8.54
C LEU A 44 1.37 2.67 9.86
N ILE A 45 2.22 1.98 10.63
CA ILE A 45 2.85 2.55 11.83
C ILE A 45 3.67 3.79 11.48
N GLY A 46 4.43 3.76 10.38
CA GLY A 46 5.19 4.91 9.89
C GLY A 46 4.30 6.12 9.64
N LEU A 47 3.15 5.94 8.97
CA LEU A 47 2.21 7.02 8.69
C LEU A 47 1.59 7.64 9.97
N ILE A 48 1.21 6.79 10.93
CA ILE A 48 0.61 7.25 12.20
C ILE A 48 1.65 7.97 13.05
N THR A 49 2.89 7.49 13.04
CA THR A 49 4.00 8.08 13.82
C THR A 49 4.32 9.50 13.36
N ALA A 50 4.32 9.74 12.06
CA ALA A 50 4.55 11.07 11.50
C ALA A 50 3.42 12.05 11.83
N ALA A 51 2.16 11.58 11.91
CA ALA A 51 1.02 12.44 12.19
C ALA A 51 0.82 12.75 13.68
N ASN A 52 1.03 11.76 14.57
CA ASN A 52 0.63 11.84 15.97
C ASN A 52 1.76 11.51 16.97
N GLY A 53 2.99 11.31 16.50
CA GLY A 53 4.11 10.82 17.33
C GLY A 53 4.08 9.31 17.56
N TYR A 54 5.05 8.78 18.31
CA TYR A 54 5.25 7.34 18.46
C TYR A 54 4.05 6.67 19.16
N PRO A 55 3.35 5.73 18.50
CA PRO A 55 2.19 5.08 19.10
C PRO A 55 2.61 4.22 20.28
N GLY A 56 1.82 4.23 21.35
CA GLY A 56 2.03 3.32 22.48
C GLY A 56 1.99 1.85 22.06
N ALA A 57 2.64 0.98 22.82
CA ALA A 57 2.75 -0.45 22.48
C ALA A 57 1.37 -1.12 22.23
N ALA A 58 0.35 -0.74 23.00
CA ALA A 58 -1.01 -1.24 22.82
C ALA A 58 -1.61 -0.86 21.45
N THR A 59 -1.33 0.35 20.96
CA THR A 59 -1.79 0.82 19.65
C THR A 59 -1.08 0.07 18.53
N ILE A 60 0.23 -0.17 18.68
CA ILE A 60 1.03 -0.96 17.71
C ILE A 60 0.46 -2.37 17.56
N ILE A 61 0.17 -3.05 18.68
CA ILE A 61 -0.43 -4.40 18.66
C ILE A 61 -1.80 -4.37 17.99
N THR A 62 -2.63 -3.36 18.32
CA THR A 62 -3.97 -3.20 17.73
C THR A 62 -3.90 -3.01 16.22
N ILE A 63 -2.97 -2.16 15.74
CA ILE A 63 -2.73 -1.93 14.32
C ILE A 63 -2.29 -3.22 13.63
N GLY A 64 -1.30 -3.92 14.20
CA GLY A 64 -0.80 -5.19 13.65
C GLY A 64 -1.91 -6.24 13.53
N PHE A 65 -2.78 -6.35 14.53
CA PHE A 65 -3.92 -7.26 14.49
C PHE A 65 -4.97 -6.87 13.45
N ALA A 66 -5.29 -5.58 13.33
CA ALA A 66 -6.21 -5.08 12.30
C ALA A 66 -5.69 -5.36 10.88
N VAL A 67 -4.38 -5.16 10.64
CA VAL A 67 -3.75 -5.48 9.35
C VAL A 67 -3.73 -6.99 9.09
N ALA A 68 -3.53 -7.83 10.12
CA ALA A 68 -3.62 -9.29 9.98
C ALA A 68 -5.02 -9.74 9.56
N ILE A 69 -6.07 -9.16 10.15
CA ILE A 69 -7.45 -9.42 9.72
C ILE A 69 -7.65 -8.99 8.27
N LEU A 70 -7.09 -7.84 7.88
CA LEU A 70 -7.17 -7.34 6.51
C LEU A 70 -6.48 -8.27 5.51
N THR A 71 -5.29 -8.81 5.80
CA THR A 71 -4.60 -9.76 4.90
C THR A 71 -5.36 -11.08 4.78
N VAL A 72 -5.95 -11.57 5.87
CA VAL A 72 -6.86 -12.73 5.84
C VAL A 72 -8.09 -12.43 4.99
N LEU A 73 -8.66 -11.22 5.12
CA LEU A 73 -9.81 -10.79 4.33
C LEU A 73 -9.49 -10.71 2.82
N ILE A 74 -8.29 -10.27 2.45
CA ILE A 74 -7.81 -10.29 1.06
C ILE A 74 -7.77 -11.73 0.54
N SER A 75 -7.18 -12.66 1.30
CA SER A 75 -7.13 -14.07 0.90
C SER A 75 -8.54 -14.68 0.77
N TRP A 76 -9.43 -14.37 1.71
CA TRP A 76 -10.81 -14.86 1.72
C TRP A 76 -11.64 -14.31 0.57
N THR A 77 -11.54 -13.01 0.27
CA THR A 77 -12.27 -12.39 -0.85
C THR A 77 -11.83 -12.98 -2.20
N LEU A 78 -10.53 -13.27 -2.35
CA LEU A 78 -9.97 -13.91 -3.53
C LEU A 78 -10.46 -15.36 -3.69
N GLU A 79 -10.54 -16.11 -2.59
CA GLU A 79 -11.14 -17.45 -2.56
C GLU A 79 -12.63 -17.40 -2.96
N ARG A 80 -13.36 -16.41 -2.44
CA ARG A 80 -14.78 -16.22 -2.74
C ARG A 80 -15.01 -15.84 -4.21
N LEU A 81 -14.21 -14.93 -4.76
CA LEU A 81 -14.26 -14.52 -6.16
C LEU A 81 -14.00 -15.71 -7.09
N SER A 82 -12.96 -16.48 -6.80
CA SER A 82 -12.57 -17.61 -7.62
C SER A 82 -13.55 -18.79 -7.52
N SER A 83 -14.25 -18.99 -6.40
CA SER A 83 -15.21 -20.11 -6.22
C SER A 83 -16.46 -20.00 -7.10
N GLY A 84 -16.66 -18.89 -7.82
CA GLY A 84 -17.81 -18.68 -8.70
C GLY A 84 -19.16 -18.58 -7.98
N GLN A 85 -19.19 -18.65 -6.65
CA GLN A 85 -20.42 -18.63 -5.84
C GLN A 85 -21.04 -17.24 -5.65
N THR A 86 -20.50 -16.19 -6.29
CA THR A 86 -20.89 -14.80 -6.02
C THR A 86 -21.93 -14.23 -6.99
N GLY A 87 -22.25 -14.91 -8.10
CA GLY A 87 -23.35 -14.54 -9.00
C GLY A 87 -23.37 -13.04 -9.35
N LEU A 88 -24.41 -12.32 -8.92
CA LEU A 88 -24.57 -10.88 -9.19
C LEU A 88 -23.67 -9.96 -8.34
N LEU A 89 -23.10 -10.46 -7.25
CA LEU A 89 -22.22 -9.70 -6.34
C LEU A 89 -20.75 -9.73 -6.77
N THR A 90 -20.40 -10.52 -7.79
CA THR A 90 -19.03 -10.60 -8.34
C THR A 90 -18.38 -9.23 -8.61
N PRO A 91 -19.03 -8.23 -9.24
CA PRO A 91 -18.41 -6.91 -9.44
C PRO A 91 -18.10 -6.18 -8.12
N LEU A 92 -18.94 -6.34 -7.10
CA LEU A 92 -18.71 -5.75 -5.78
C LEU A 92 -17.50 -6.39 -5.08
N PHE A 93 -17.39 -7.73 -5.15
CA PHE A 93 -16.23 -8.46 -4.61
C PHE A 93 -14.95 -8.13 -5.38
N LEU A 94 -15.02 -7.98 -6.70
CA LEU A 94 -13.89 -7.58 -7.52
C LEU A 94 -13.42 -6.17 -7.15
N PHE A 95 -14.36 -5.22 -7.00
CA PHE A 95 -14.04 -3.86 -6.57
C PHE A 95 -13.43 -3.83 -5.17
N GLY A 96 -14.02 -4.56 -4.22
CA GLY A 96 -13.49 -4.67 -2.86
C GLY A 96 -12.09 -5.29 -2.82
N TYR A 97 -11.84 -6.31 -3.64
CA TYR A 97 -10.51 -6.91 -3.78
C TYR A 97 -9.49 -5.89 -4.30
N VAL A 98 -9.79 -5.22 -5.43
CA VAL A 98 -8.90 -4.19 -6.00
C VAL A 98 -8.61 -3.09 -4.98
N LEU A 99 -9.65 -2.61 -4.26
CA LEU A 99 -9.49 -1.60 -3.22
C LEU A 99 -8.56 -2.07 -2.10
N LEU A 100 -8.77 -3.28 -1.58
CA LEU A 100 -7.93 -3.84 -0.51
C LEU A 100 -6.48 -4.05 -0.97
N THR A 101 -6.26 -4.53 -2.21
CA THR A 101 -4.92 -4.67 -2.78
C THR A 101 -4.24 -3.33 -2.97
N VAL A 102 -4.94 -2.29 -3.45
CA VAL A 102 -4.36 -0.94 -3.59
C VAL A 102 -3.94 -0.38 -2.24
N ILE A 103 -4.74 -0.59 -1.19
CA ILE A 103 -4.41 -0.15 0.18
C ILE A 103 -3.20 -0.93 0.71
N SER A 104 -3.17 -2.26 0.54
CA SER A 104 -2.04 -3.13 0.89
C SER A 104 -0.74 -2.70 0.21
N VAL A 105 -0.76 -2.58 -1.12
CA VAL A 105 0.38 -2.10 -1.92
C VAL A 105 0.80 -0.69 -1.49
N GLY A 106 -0.14 0.21 -1.18
CA GLY A 106 0.17 1.58 -0.76
C GLY A 106 0.94 1.63 0.57
N PHE A 107 0.54 0.84 1.56
CA PHE A 107 1.26 0.75 2.84
C PHE A 107 2.57 -0.03 2.71
N GLY A 108 2.57 -1.14 1.98
CA GLY A 108 3.79 -1.90 1.68
C GLY A 108 4.83 -1.06 0.94
N TYR A 109 4.40 -0.22 -0.02
CA TYR A 109 5.24 0.74 -0.71
C TYR A 109 5.92 1.72 0.27
N GLY A 110 5.18 2.25 1.25
CA GLY A 110 5.76 3.11 2.29
C GLY A 110 6.90 2.43 3.06
N PHE A 111 6.73 1.16 3.42
CA PHE A 111 7.77 0.35 4.07
C PHE A 111 9.00 0.13 3.20
N TYR A 112 8.82 -0.29 1.94
CA TYR A 112 9.93 -0.55 1.02
C TYR A 112 10.65 0.73 0.62
N TRP A 113 9.92 1.85 0.46
CA TRP A 113 10.51 3.14 0.21
C TRP A 113 11.36 3.62 1.39
N LYS A 114 10.87 3.43 2.63
CA LYS A 114 11.67 3.69 3.84
C LYS A 114 12.98 2.88 3.84
N HIS A 115 12.95 1.58 3.52
CA HIS A 115 14.16 0.75 3.62
C HIS A 115 15.14 0.91 2.44
N ILE A 116 14.62 1.09 1.22
CA ILE A 116 15.45 1.06 0.01
C ILE A 116 15.94 2.47 -0.34
N GLU A 117 15.12 3.50 -0.09
CA GLU A 117 15.30 4.80 -0.74
C GLU A 117 15.51 5.96 0.22
N SER A 118 15.09 5.83 1.48
CA SER A 118 15.13 6.96 2.44
C SER A 118 16.55 7.48 2.67
N HIS A 119 17.56 6.63 2.76
CA HIS A 119 18.95 7.07 2.99
C HIS A 119 19.50 7.86 1.80
N SER A 120 19.33 7.37 0.57
CA SER A 120 19.84 8.06 -0.63
C SER A 120 19.01 9.31 -1.00
N ALA A 121 17.72 9.33 -0.65
CA ALA A 121 16.84 10.49 -0.81
C ALA A 121 17.14 11.56 0.23
N ALA A 122 17.33 11.16 1.49
CA ALA A 122 17.70 12.05 2.58
C ALA A 122 19.07 12.69 2.33
N GLN A 123 20.04 11.90 1.88
CA GLN A 123 21.37 12.40 1.55
C GLN A 123 21.32 13.48 0.46
N ARG A 124 20.63 13.25 -0.66
CA ARG A 124 20.56 14.25 -1.74
C ARG A 124 19.75 15.49 -1.39
N ALA A 125 18.70 15.33 -0.59
CA ALA A 125 17.94 16.47 -0.09
C ALA A 125 18.80 17.31 0.88
N ALA A 126 19.52 16.66 1.79
CA ALA A 126 20.50 17.32 2.65
C ALA A 126 21.60 18.03 1.85
N GLU A 127 22.21 17.38 0.85
CA GLU A 127 23.26 17.99 0.02
C GLU A 127 22.79 19.26 -0.69
N TYR A 128 21.60 19.23 -1.29
CA TYR A 128 21.04 20.39 -1.97
C TYR A 128 20.77 21.54 -1.00
N GLU A 129 20.15 21.24 0.14
CA GLU A 129 19.84 22.24 1.17
C GLU A 129 21.10 22.82 1.80
N VAL A 130 22.10 21.97 2.09
CA VAL A 130 23.42 22.36 2.62
C VAL A 130 24.17 23.23 1.64
N ASP A 131 24.23 22.89 0.35
CA ASP A 131 24.92 23.73 -0.64
C ASP A 131 24.23 25.09 -0.80
N ARG A 132 22.89 25.11 -0.83
CA ARG A 132 22.10 26.35 -0.88
C ARG A 132 22.37 27.24 0.34
N LEU A 133 22.37 26.65 1.54
CA LEU A 133 22.61 27.37 2.79
C LEU A 133 24.06 27.85 2.88
N ASN A 134 25.03 27.00 2.56
CA ASN A 134 26.45 27.35 2.58
C ASN A 134 26.74 28.54 1.65
N ARG A 135 26.15 28.58 0.45
CA ARG A 135 26.26 29.75 -0.44
C ARG A 135 25.64 31.00 0.16
N THR A 136 24.46 30.87 0.76
CA THR A 136 23.77 32.01 1.39
C THR A 136 24.59 32.58 2.56
N PHE A 137 25.10 31.72 3.44
CA PHE A 137 25.98 32.11 4.53
C PHE A 137 27.30 32.70 4.01
N ALA A 138 27.94 32.07 3.01
CA ALA A 138 29.17 32.59 2.43
C ALA A 138 28.99 34.01 1.84
N LEU A 139 27.85 34.27 1.19
CA LEU A 139 27.51 35.60 0.70
C LEU A 139 27.28 36.60 1.85
N ALA A 140 26.51 36.23 2.87
CA ALA A 140 26.22 37.09 4.02
C ALA A 140 27.48 37.47 4.82
N TYR A 141 28.34 36.48 5.07
CA TYR A 141 29.61 36.69 5.74
C TYR A 141 30.63 37.42 4.86
N GLY A 142 30.62 37.21 3.54
CA GLY A 142 31.45 38.00 2.63
C GLY A 142 31.09 39.49 2.66
N ARG A 143 29.79 39.82 2.75
CA ARG A 143 29.32 41.21 2.93
C ARG A 143 29.71 41.80 4.27
N LEU A 144 29.68 40.98 5.32
CA LEU A 144 30.16 41.40 6.63
C LEU A 144 31.67 41.70 6.60
N ASP A 145 32.48 40.81 6.02
CA ASP A 145 33.93 41.01 5.87
C ASP A 145 34.23 42.29 5.05
N GLU A 146 33.48 42.56 3.99
CA GLU A 146 33.54 43.81 3.21
C GLU A 146 33.24 45.05 4.07
N SER A 147 32.19 44.99 4.90
CA SER A 147 31.83 46.10 5.81
C SER A 147 32.90 46.36 6.88
N LEU A 148 33.53 45.32 7.41
CA LEU A 148 34.61 45.43 8.39
C LEU A 148 35.87 46.01 7.76
N SER A 149 36.19 45.63 6.52
CA SER A 149 37.29 46.21 5.75
C SER A 149 37.07 47.69 5.44
N ALA A 150 35.85 48.11 5.11
CA ALA A 150 35.53 49.52 4.91
C ALA A 150 35.69 50.35 6.20
N LEU A 151 35.29 49.81 7.36
CA LEU A 151 35.50 50.44 8.67
C LEU A 151 36.98 50.52 9.05
N ASP A 152 37.78 49.52 8.67
CA ASP A 152 39.22 49.52 8.87
C ASP A 152 39.90 50.63 8.05
N ALA A 153 39.59 50.69 6.74
CA ALA A 153 40.06 51.76 5.86
C ALA A 153 39.65 53.15 6.36
N LEU A 154 38.43 53.30 6.87
CA LEU A 154 37.95 54.54 7.47
C LEU A 154 38.77 54.93 8.71
N ALA A 155 39.04 53.99 9.61
CA ALA A 155 39.83 54.25 10.81
C ALA A 155 41.26 54.66 10.44
N THR A 156 41.90 53.95 9.51
CA THR A 156 43.25 54.27 9.02
C THR A 156 43.30 55.65 8.37
N LEU A 157 42.38 55.94 7.44
CA LEU A 157 42.34 57.24 6.77
C LEU A 157 42.09 58.37 7.77
N SER A 158 41.22 58.17 8.76
CA SER A 158 40.94 59.18 9.79
C SER A 158 42.20 59.53 10.60
N VAL A 159 43.02 58.53 10.93
CA VAL A 159 44.32 58.72 11.61
C VAL A 159 45.29 59.47 10.70
N GLU A 160 45.42 59.05 9.43
CA GLU A 160 46.30 59.71 8.46
C GLU A 160 45.93 61.18 8.26
N ARG A 161 44.63 61.50 8.19
CA ARG A 161 44.15 62.89 8.12
C ARG A 161 44.45 63.68 9.38
N ALA A 162 44.36 63.06 10.57
CA ALA A 162 44.76 63.72 11.81
C ALA A 162 46.26 64.03 11.83
N ASP A 163 47.11 63.10 11.39
CA ASP A 163 48.56 63.29 11.31
C ASP A 163 48.95 64.33 10.26
N GLN A 164 48.26 64.35 9.12
CA GLN A 164 48.45 65.34 8.07
C GLN A 164 48.08 66.75 8.55
N GLU A 165 46.94 66.92 9.23
CA GLU A 165 46.54 68.22 9.77
C GLU A 165 47.54 68.72 10.85
N THR A 166 48.15 67.79 11.58
CA THR A 166 49.19 68.09 12.58
C THR A 166 50.49 68.57 11.96
N SER A 167 50.94 67.90 10.88
CA SER A 167 52.28 68.08 10.30
C SER A 167 52.33 69.14 9.20
N ALA A 168 51.29 69.20 8.36
CA ALA A 168 51.26 70.06 7.17
C ALA A 168 50.03 70.99 7.13
N GLY A 169 48.95 70.65 7.84
CA GLY A 169 47.65 71.32 7.66
C GLY A 169 47.00 70.92 6.33
N GLY A 170 46.06 71.74 5.86
CA GLY A 170 45.44 71.62 4.54
C GLY A 170 44.32 70.57 4.40
N THR A 171 44.01 69.75 5.41
CA THR A 171 43.03 68.64 5.25
C THR A 171 41.59 69.11 5.10
N CYS A 172 41.31 70.36 5.45
CA CYS A 172 39.99 70.98 5.41
C CYS A 172 39.95 72.18 4.43
N GLY A 173 40.93 72.32 3.54
CA GLY A 173 40.99 73.40 2.54
C GLY A 173 42.40 73.97 2.30
N PRO A 174 42.60 74.73 1.20
CA PRO A 174 43.93 75.10 0.70
C PRO A 174 44.71 76.11 1.55
N GLU A 175 44.09 76.76 2.55
CA GLU A 175 44.70 77.87 3.30
C GLU A 175 44.94 77.57 4.79
N THR A 176 44.97 76.29 5.23
CA THR A 176 45.23 75.99 6.63
C THR A 176 46.68 75.68 6.94
N LEU A 177 47.20 76.39 7.93
CA LEU A 177 48.51 76.18 8.54
C LEU A 177 48.48 74.96 9.46
N ALA A 178 49.60 74.25 9.54
CA ALA A 178 49.81 73.18 10.52
C ALA A 178 49.73 73.72 11.96
N GLY A 179 49.15 72.94 12.88
CA GLY A 179 49.18 73.23 14.31
C GLY A 179 47.91 72.89 15.10
N PRO A 180 47.94 73.08 16.43
CA PRO A 180 46.82 72.75 17.31
C PRO A 180 45.69 73.78 17.21
N GLY A 181 44.82 73.61 16.21
CA GLY A 181 43.61 74.41 16.00
C GLY A 181 42.30 73.62 16.13
N PRO A 182 41.14 74.27 15.93
CA PRO A 182 39.82 73.62 15.89
C PRO A 182 39.73 72.42 14.92
N ARG A 183 40.35 72.55 13.75
CA ARG A 183 40.38 71.50 12.71
C ARG A 183 41.22 70.28 13.14
N TYR A 184 42.37 70.52 13.77
CA TYR A 184 43.18 69.47 14.38
C TYR A 184 42.37 68.70 15.42
N ARG A 185 41.70 69.41 16.36
CA ARG A 185 40.86 68.78 17.38
C ARG A 185 39.75 67.92 16.77
N LEU A 186 39.08 68.42 15.74
CA LEU A 186 38.07 67.66 14.99
C LEU A 186 38.66 66.37 14.40
N ARG A 187 39.79 66.44 13.69
CA ARG A 187 40.41 65.26 13.05
C ARG A 187 40.89 64.23 14.07
N THR A 188 41.50 64.66 15.17
CA THR A 188 41.89 63.76 16.26
C THR A 188 40.67 63.11 16.91
N GLN A 189 39.57 63.85 17.09
CA GLN A 189 38.32 63.31 17.60
C GLN A 189 37.68 62.32 16.62
N ASP A 190 37.70 62.60 15.32
CA ASP A 190 37.21 61.68 14.28
C ASP A 190 38.02 60.38 14.30
N ALA A 191 39.36 60.48 14.29
CA ALA A 191 40.25 59.32 14.37
C ALA A 191 39.97 58.46 15.61
N ALA A 192 39.82 59.08 16.78
CA ALA A 192 39.48 58.39 18.01
C ALA A 192 38.10 57.71 17.94
N THR A 193 37.11 58.41 17.39
CA THR A 193 35.74 57.92 17.24
C THR A 193 35.67 56.72 16.30
N MET A 194 36.28 56.80 15.11
CA MET A 194 36.26 55.73 14.12
C MET A 194 37.05 54.50 14.58
N THR A 195 38.18 54.70 15.25
CA THR A 195 38.95 53.60 15.86
C THR A 195 38.15 52.91 16.97
N ALA A 196 37.47 53.67 17.82
CA ALA A 196 36.62 53.12 18.87
C ALA A 196 35.42 52.36 18.30
N LEU A 197 34.81 52.88 17.22
CA LEU A 197 33.71 52.23 16.50
C LEU A 197 34.15 50.89 15.92
N ARG A 198 35.26 50.87 15.18
CA ARG A 198 35.86 49.65 14.61
C ARG A 198 36.12 48.61 15.69
N LYS A 199 36.74 49.01 16.81
CA LYS A 199 37.03 48.11 17.94
C LYS A 199 35.75 47.54 18.56
N ARG A 200 34.71 48.35 18.74
CA ARG A 200 33.42 47.89 19.32
C ARG A 200 32.75 46.84 18.42
N ILE A 201 32.72 47.08 17.12
CA ILE A 201 32.15 46.13 16.15
C ILE A 201 33.01 44.85 16.11
N ALA A 202 34.34 44.97 16.12
CA ALA A 202 35.25 43.81 16.15
C ALA A 202 34.98 42.88 17.33
N VAL A 203 34.81 43.43 18.54
CA VAL A 203 34.51 42.67 19.76
C VAL A 203 33.16 41.96 19.67
N GLN A 204 32.15 42.62 19.10
CA GLN A 204 30.80 42.05 19.01
C GLN A 204 30.71 40.92 17.98
N VAL A 205 31.45 41.03 16.88
CA VAL A 205 31.53 39.98 15.86
C VAL A 205 32.53 38.88 16.25
N GLY A 206 33.46 39.18 17.17
CA GLY A 206 34.53 38.29 17.67
C GLY A 206 35.65 38.09 16.67
N GLU A 207 36.07 39.19 16.02
CA GLU A 207 37.17 39.21 15.06
C GLU A 207 38.53 39.34 15.79
N GLY A 208 39.51 38.50 15.45
CA GLY A 208 40.89 38.58 15.96
C GLY A 208 41.23 37.60 17.09
N ALA A 209 42.18 37.99 17.95
CA ALA A 209 42.81 37.11 18.96
C ALA A 209 41.88 36.70 20.12
N GLU A 210 40.74 37.37 20.30
CA GLU A 210 39.72 37.08 21.32
C GLU A 210 38.45 36.51 20.65
N MET A 211 38.59 35.40 19.92
CA MET A 211 37.44 34.57 19.54
C MET A 211 36.77 34.05 20.80
N THR A 212 35.77 34.78 21.29
CA THR A 212 34.95 34.31 22.40
C THR A 212 34.05 33.17 21.92
N PRO A 213 33.85 32.11 22.74
CA PRO A 213 32.90 31.05 22.42
C PRO A 213 31.52 31.61 22.10
N GLY A 214 30.99 31.27 20.94
CA GLY A 214 29.71 31.77 20.43
C GLY A 214 29.78 33.13 19.70
N SER A 215 30.95 33.75 19.55
CA SER A 215 31.06 34.89 18.64
C SER A 215 30.65 34.53 17.20
N LEU A 216 30.29 35.53 16.40
CA LEU A 216 29.76 35.30 15.06
C LEU A 216 30.76 34.57 14.15
N PHE A 217 32.05 34.90 14.23
CA PHE A 217 33.10 34.20 13.49
C PHE A 217 33.41 32.80 14.06
N ALA A 218 33.30 32.61 15.38
CA ALA A 218 33.46 31.27 15.97
C ALA A 218 32.34 30.33 15.52
N LEU A 219 31.10 30.80 15.52
CA LEU A 219 29.94 30.06 15.00
C LEU A 219 30.04 29.79 13.50
N ARG A 220 30.57 30.74 12.71
CA ARG A 220 30.86 30.51 11.29
C ARG A 220 31.84 29.34 11.10
N ALA A 221 32.91 29.30 11.89
CA ALA A 221 33.90 28.23 11.83
C ALA A 221 33.29 26.88 12.24
N GLU A 222 32.56 26.84 13.35
CA GLU A 222 31.85 25.65 13.82
C GLU A 222 30.83 25.15 12.80
N LEU A 223 30.04 26.05 12.21
CA LEU A 223 29.09 25.72 11.15
C LEU A 223 29.80 25.14 9.93
N SER A 224 30.91 25.73 9.49
CA SER A 224 31.67 25.21 8.35
C SER A 224 32.22 23.80 8.61
N GLU A 225 32.62 23.51 9.85
CA GLU A 225 33.05 22.17 10.27
C GLU A 225 31.87 21.18 10.26
N GLN A 226 30.72 21.56 10.80
CA GLN A 226 29.52 20.71 10.83
C GLN A 226 28.98 20.43 9.42
N LEU A 227 28.93 21.44 8.56
CA LEU A 227 28.57 21.27 7.15
C LEU A 227 29.58 20.36 6.43
N GLY A 228 30.87 20.45 6.76
CA GLY A 228 31.92 19.56 6.27
C GLY A 228 31.76 18.10 6.71
N ARG A 229 31.03 17.83 7.79
CA ARG A 229 30.69 16.47 8.24
C ARG A 229 29.54 15.86 7.45
N LEU A 230 28.70 16.66 6.80
CA LEU A 230 27.58 16.20 5.96
C LEU A 230 28.07 15.74 4.58
N THR A 231 28.93 14.71 4.56
CA THR A 231 29.47 14.09 3.33
C THR A 231 28.78 12.76 3.01
N PRO A 232 28.75 12.35 1.73
CA PRO A 232 28.23 11.03 1.32
C PRO A 232 28.79 9.86 2.15
N SER A 233 30.08 9.93 2.47
CA SER A 233 30.76 8.94 3.32
C SER A 233 30.25 8.91 4.75
N ALA A 234 29.93 10.07 5.34
CA ALA A 234 29.37 10.14 6.67
C ALA A 234 27.98 9.51 6.71
N PHE A 235 27.10 9.88 5.76
CA PHE A 235 25.77 9.29 5.63
C PHE A 235 25.78 7.77 5.37
N ALA A 236 26.77 7.28 4.63
CA ALA A 236 26.92 5.83 4.37
C ALA A 236 27.35 5.04 5.62
N SER A 237 28.02 5.70 6.57
CA SER A 237 28.53 5.06 7.80
C SER A 237 27.58 5.17 9.00
N LEU A 238 26.61 6.08 8.94
CA LEU A 238 25.68 6.36 10.05
C LEU A 238 24.38 5.57 9.91
N ASP A 239 23.81 5.19 11.05
CA ASP A 239 22.45 4.66 11.14
C ASP A 239 21.38 5.77 11.02
N GLU A 240 20.11 5.38 10.95
CA GLU A 240 18.97 6.32 10.84
C GLU A 240 18.96 7.34 12.00
N GLU A 241 19.27 6.86 13.21
CA GLU A 241 19.26 7.68 14.42
C GLU A 241 20.47 8.63 14.48
N GLY A 242 21.66 8.16 14.13
CA GLY A 242 22.86 8.98 14.00
C GLY A 242 22.74 10.04 12.92
N THR A 243 22.11 9.70 11.79
CA THR A 243 21.83 10.67 10.72
C THR A 243 20.88 11.78 11.20
N ARG A 244 19.79 11.40 11.90
CA ARG A 244 18.85 12.37 12.47
C ARG A 244 19.52 13.25 13.52
N ARG A 245 20.37 12.66 14.36
CA ARG A 245 21.12 13.41 15.38
C ARG A 245 22.05 14.42 14.73
N LEU A 246 22.83 14.02 13.72
CA LEU A 246 23.73 14.91 12.99
C LEU A 246 22.99 16.06 12.30
N LEU A 247 21.86 15.77 11.64
CA LEU A 247 21.02 16.79 11.01
C LEU A 247 20.47 17.78 12.04
N LYS A 248 19.99 17.29 13.19
CA LYS A 248 19.47 18.12 14.27
C LYS A 248 20.55 18.96 14.94
N GLU A 249 21.74 18.39 15.16
CA GLU A 249 22.90 19.13 15.67
C GLU A 249 23.31 20.23 14.70
N THR A 250 23.34 19.94 13.39
CA THR A 250 23.64 20.95 12.37
C THR A 250 22.56 22.04 12.32
N GLU A 251 21.28 21.66 12.35
CA GLU A 251 20.15 22.59 12.38
C GLU A 251 20.21 23.52 13.59
N GLN A 252 20.55 23.00 14.77
CA GLN A 252 20.70 23.80 15.98
C GLN A 252 21.83 24.84 15.84
N VAL A 253 23.00 24.43 15.34
CA VAL A 253 24.13 25.34 15.10
C VAL A 253 23.76 26.40 14.06
N MET A 254 23.06 26.01 12.99
CA MET A 254 22.59 26.96 11.97
C MET A 254 21.58 27.96 12.52
N ALA A 255 20.60 27.49 13.30
CA ALA A 255 19.59 28.35 13.93
C ALA A 255 20.25 29.34 14.91
N GLU A 256 21.22 28.88 15.71
CA GLU A 256 21.99 29.76 16.59
C GLU A 256 22.79 30.79 15.78
N THR A 257 23.47 30.36 14.72
CA THR A 257 24.24 31.24 13.83
C THR A 257 23.35 32.30 13.19
N ALA A 258 22.20 31.90 12.63
CA ALA A 258 21.23 32.81 12.03
C ALA A 258 20.67 33.81 13.05
N THR A 259 20.33 33.33 14.25
CA THR A 259 19.83 34.19 15.34
C THR A 259 20.88 35.22 15.77
N ARG A 260 22.14 34.81 15.95
CA ARG A 260 23.21 35.75 16.33
C ARG A 260 23.55 36.74 15.22
N TYR A 261 23.55 36.29 13.97
CA TYR A 261 23.73 37.16 12.81
C TYR A 261 22.62 38.21 12.74
N GLU A 262 21.36 37.78 12.86
CA GLU A 262 20.22 38.67 12.80
C GLU A 262 20.21 39.66 13.96
N ALA A 263 20.57 39.21 15.17
CA ALA A 263 20.72 40.07 16.34
C ALA A 263 21.85 41.10 16.18
N PHE A 264 22.92 40.77 15.46
CA PHE A 264 23.97 41.74 15.10
C PHE A 264 23.45 42.74 14.05
N ARG A 265 22.88 42.23 12.96
CA ARG A 265 22.37 43.02 11.82
C ARG A 265 21.33 44.06 12.25
N THR A 266 20.38 43.64 13.08
CA THR A 266 19.32 44.50 13.62
C THR A 266 19.67 45.15 14.95
N GLY A 267 20.89 44.89 15.44
CA GLY A 267 21.34 45.32 16.75
C GLY A 267 21.58 46.83 16.83
N PRO A 268 21.56 47.39 18.06
CA PRO A 268 21.82 48.82 18.28
C PRO A 268 23.23 49.24 17.89
N SER A 269 24.19 48.31 17.82
CA SER A 269 25.57 48.61 17.41
C SER A 269 25.67 48.98 15.93
N VAL A 270 25.03 48.23 15.04
CA VAL A 270 24.98 48.55 13.60
C VAL A 270 24.20 49.84 13.38
N HIS A 271 23.04 50.00 14.01
CA HIS A 271 22.25 51.21 13.89
C HIS A 271 23.00 52.45 14.41
N SER A 272 23.63 52.37 15.59
CA SER A 272 24.42 53.48 16.13
C SER A 272 25.66 53.80 15.29
N ALA A 273 26.29 52.79 14.67
CA ALA A 273 27.37 53.00 13.72
C ALA A 273 26.92 53.80 12.51
N VAL A 274 25.81 53.39 11.88
CA VAL A 274 25.23 54.07 10.71
C VAL A 274 24.86 55.51 11.06
N THR A 275 24.11 55.73 12.13
CA THR A 275 23.69 57.08 12.56
C THR A 275 24.88 57.98 12.88
N LEU A 276 25.95 57.42 13.48
CA LEU A 276 27.17 58.18 13.78
C LEU A 276 27.88 58.61 12.49
N LEU A 277 28.01 57.70 11.51
CA LEU A 277 28.67 57.98 10.24
C LEU A 277 27.86 59.00 9.41
N GLU A 278 26.55 58.82 9.30
CA GLU A 278 25.64 59.76 8.62
C GLU A 278 25.71 61.15 9.26
N GLY A 279 25.60 61.21 10.59
CA GLY A 279 25.71 62.47 11.33
C GLY A 279 27.07 63.15 11.14
N ARG A 280 28.15 62.38 10.98
CA ARG A 280 29.48 62.95 10.71
C ARG A 280 29.62 63.46 9.28
N ILE A 281 29.04 62.76 8.29
CA ILE A 281 28.99 63.21 6.89
C ILE A 281 28.26 64.56 6.82
N ASP A 282 27.07 64.65 7.43
CA ASP A 282 26.27 65.88 7.45
C ASP A 282 27.00 67.02 8.15
N ALA A 283 27.64 66.73 9.29
CA ALA A 283 28.41 67.72 10.04
C ALA A 283 29.61 68.24 9.23
N GLY A 284 30.29 67.39 8.44
CA GLY A 284 31.43 67.79 7.60
C GLY A 284 31.08 68.84 6.54
N GLN A 285 29.84 68.81 6.07
CA GLN A 285 29.31 69.76 5.08
C GLN A 285 28.78 71.05 5.74
N ALA A 286 28.36 70.98 7.00
CA ALA A 286 27.86 72.12 7.75
C ALA A 286 28.99 72.98 8.37
N PRO A 287 28.75 74.27 8.62
CA PRO A 287 29.63 75.08 9.45
C PRO A 287 29.58 74.59 10.92
N MET A 288 30.74 74.23 11.46
CA MET A 288 30.93 73.83 12.85
C MET A 288 31.48 75.00 13.66
N THR A 289 31.08 75.11 14.93
CA THR A 289 31.58 76.14 15.86
C THR A 289 32.43 75.53 16.96
N ASP A 290 33.61 76.08 17.19
CA ASP A 290 34.49 75.71 18.29
C ASP A 290 34.99 76.99 18.98
N GLY A 291 34.36 77.32 20.11
CA GLY A 291 34.46 78.65 20.71
C GLY A 291 33.86 79.72 19.79
N ASP A 292 34.62 80.80 19.54
CA ASP A 292 34.21 81.91 18.66
C ASP A 292 34.51 81.65 17.17
N ILE A 293 35.11 80.50 16.82
CA ILE A 293 35.54 80.20 15.45
C ILE A 293 34.52 79.28 14.78
N THR A 294 33.93 79.75 13.67
CA THR A 294 33.11 78.93 12.78
C THR A 294 33.97 78.45 11.61
N PHE A 295 34.01 77.14 11.37
CA PHE A 295 34.77 76.54 10.26
C PHE A 295 33.99 75.39 9.62
N SER A 296 34.28 75.11 8.35
CA SER A 296 33.81 73.91 7.66
C SER A 296 35.02 73.06 7.25
N CYS A 297 34.88 71.74 7.30
CA CYS A 297 35.92 70.80 6.93
C CYS A 297 35.34 69.71 6.01
N PRO A 298 35.08 70.05 4.74
CA PRO A 298 34.65 69.06 3.76
C PRO A 298 35.85 68.20 3.36
N ASP A 299 35.70 66.88 3.49
CA ASP A 299 36.71 65.90 3.08
C ASP A 299 36.06 64.88 2.17
N ARG A 300 36.20 65.11 0.86
CA ARG A 300 35.55 64.27 -0.15
C ARG A 300 35.96 62.81 -0.06
N GLU A 301 37.20 62.52 0.32
CA GLU A 301 37.67 61.14 0.40
C GLU A 301 37.11 60.44 1.63
N LEU A 302 37.16 61.12 2.79
CA LEU A 302 36.54 60.61 4.02
C LEU A 302 35.04 60.39 3.83
N ASP A 303 34.34 61.33 3.20
CA ASP A 303 32.89 61.25 2.93
C ASP A 303 32.54 60.05 2.04
N ILE A 304 33.37 59.77 1.01
CA ILE A 304 33.19 58.61 0.15
C ILE A 304 33.33 57.31 0.95
N ILE A 305 34.38 57.18 1.78
CA ILE A 305 34.62 55.96 2.56
C ILE A 305 33.54 55.79 3.64
N MET A 306 33.13 56.86 4.32
CA MET A 306 32.04 56.82 5.30
C MET A 306 30.73 56.40 4.62
N SER A 307 30.42 56.92 3.44
CA SER A 307 29.23 56.54 2.68
C SER A 307 29.26 55.07 2.24
N GLN A 308 30.45 54.56 1.86
CA GLN A 308 30.65 53.14 1.55
C GLN A 308 30.45 52.26 2.79
N ALA A 309 30.98 52.66 3.95
CA ALA A 309 30.79 51.94 5.20
C ALA A 309 29.31 51.92 5.64
N VAL A 310 28.60 53.06 5.52
CA VAL A 310 27.15 53.16 5.75
C VAL A 310 26.38 52.22 4.81
N SER A 311 26.69 52.26 3.52
CA SER A 311 26.03 51.40 2.54
C SER A 311 26.30 49.91 2.81
N ALA A 312 27.52 49.54 3.22
CA ALA A 312 27.87 48.15 3.52
C ALA A 312 27.17 47.63 4.79
N LEU A 313 27.10 48.45 5.84
CA LEU A 313 26.44 48.10 7.10
C LEU A 313 24.91 48.02 6.95
N SER A 314 24.31 48.92 6.17
CA SER A 314 22.86 48.92 5.93
C SER A 314 22.39 47.85 4.95
N ALA A 315 23.27 47.39 4.05
CA ALA A 315 22.97 46.36 3.05
C ALA A 315 23.30 44.92 3.48
N LEU A 316 23.50 44.67 4.78
CA LEU A 316 23.68 43.31 5.30
C LEU A 316 22.44 42.46 4.97
N PRO A 317 22.58 41.33 4.27
CA PRO A 317 21.45 40.52 3.81
C PRO A 317 20.75 39.80 4.96
N GLU A 318 19.44 39.57 4.84
CA GLU A 318 18.71 38.72 5.77
C GLU A 318 19.03 37.24 5.49
N LEU A 319 19.18 36.45 6.55
CA LEU A 319 19.35 35.00 6.44
C LEU A 319 17.98 34.32 6.38
N PRO A 320 17.77 33.36 5.46
CA PRO A 320 16.51 32.63 5.39
C PRO A 320 16.29 31.79 6.64
N GLU A 321 15.03 31.53 6.98
CA GLU A 321 14.66 30.57 8.03
C GLU A 321 15.25 29.20 7.68
N VAL A 322 16.07 28.67 8.59
CA VAL A 322 16.85 27.45 8.34
C VAL A 322 16.05 26.25 8.83
N ALA A 323 15.46 25.51 7.90
CA ALA A 323 14.85 24.22 8.17
C ALA A 323 15.42 23.16 7.21
N LEU A 324 16.09 22.15 7.75
CA LEU A 324 16.50 20.97 6.98
C LEU A 324 15.29 20.03 6.88
N ASP A 325 14.36 20.31 5.95
CA ASP A 325 13.22 19.43 5.67
C ASP A 325 13.67 18.21 4.85
N VAL A 326 14.41 17.33 5.52
CA VAL A 326 14.85 16.07 4.97
C VAL A 326 13.92 14.97 5.51
N PRO A 327 13.11 14.33 4.66
CA PRO A 327 12.17 13.31 5.14
C PRO A 327 12.94 12.05 5.55
N LEU A 328 13.13 11.83 6.86
CA LEU A 328 13.71 10.60 7.43
C LEU A 328 12.67 9.82 8.24
N GLY A 329 12.71 8.49 8.12
CA GLY A 329 11.91 7.58 8.94
C GLY A 329 10.40 7.66 8.71
N PRO A 330 9.59 8.00 9.73
CA PRO A 330 8.14 8.17 9.57
C PRO A 330 7.76 9.21 8.52
N ASP A 331 8.48 10.33 8.46
CA ASP A 331 8.19 11.44 7.53
C ASP A 331 8.50 11.06 6.08
N ALA A 332 9.53 10.22 5.89
CA ALA A 332 9.80 9.52 4.64
C ALA A 332 8.59 8.68 4.18
N THR A 333 7.92 8.00 5.10
CA THR A 333 6.74 7.18 4.79
C THR A 333 5.56 8.04 4.37
N VAL A 334 5.35 9.20 5.00
CA VAL A 334 4.31 10.18 4.60
C VAL A 334 4.61 10.80 3.25
N ALA A 335 5.84 11.24 3.01
CA ALA A 335 6.26 11.79 1.73
C ALA A 335 6.09 10.77 0.60
N ALA A 336 6.47 9.51 0.84
CA ALA A 336 6.26 8.42 -0.08
C ALA A 336 4.76 8.21 -0.36
N PHE A 337 3.95 8.04 0.68
CA PHE A 337 2.50 7.83 0.53
C PHE A 337 1.82 9.01 -0.19
N GLY A 338 2.24 10.24 0.10
CA GLY A 338 1.81 11.44 -0.60
C GLY A 338 2.07 11.37 -2.10
N LYS A 339 3.30 11.00 -2.51
CA LYS A 339 3.63 10.79 -3.94
C LYS A 339 2.78 9.69 -4.57
N PHE A 340 2.56 8.58 -3.87
CA PHE A 340 1.72 7.47 -4.35
C PHE A 340 0.27 7.88 -4.53
N ALA A 341 -0.34 8.47 -3.51
CA ALA A 341 -1.72 8.96 -3.57
C ALA A 341 -1.88 10.03 -4.64
N ASN A 342 -0.92 10.95 -4.78
CA ASN A 342 -0.95 11.97 -5.81
C ASN A 342 -0.85 11.35 -7.21
N THR A 343 0.02 10.35 -7.42
CA THR A 343 0.16 9.70 -8.72
C THR A 343 -1.08 8.87 -9.09
N MET A 344 -1.63 8.11 -8.14
CA MET A 344 -2.84 7.28 -8.36
C MET A 344 -4.10 8.11 -8.59
N PHE A 345 -4.26 9.22 -7.84
CA PHE A 345 -5.46 10.05 -7.91
C PHE A 345 -5.28 11.32 -8.76
N ALA A 346 -4.11 11.55 -9.36
CA ALA A 346 -3.86 12.68 -10.27
C ALA A 346 -4.90 12.81 -11.39
N PRO A 347 -5.31 11.74 -12.09
CA PRO A 347 -6.34 11.81 -13.13
C PRO A 347 -7.70 12.30 -12.60
N PHE A 348 -7.97 12.12 -11.31
CA PHE A 348 -9.23 12.50 -10.67
C PHE A 348 -9.17 13.86 -9.94
N ARG A 349 -7.98 14.37 -9.61
CA ARG A 349 -7.80 15.58 -8.79
C ARG A 349 -7.54 16.87 -9.55
N GLY A 350 -7.22 16.82 -10.85
CA GLY A 350 -7.16 18.00 -11.73
C GLY A 350 -6.16 19.09 -11.34
N LYS A 351 -5.23 18.85 -10.40
CA LYS A 351 -4.16 19.79 -10.01
C LYS A 351 -2.79 19.17 -10.30
N SER A 352 -1.99 19.87 -11.09
CA SER A 352 -0.69 19.45 -11.64
C SER A 352 0.53 19.79 -10.77
N ASP A 353 0.38 20.52 -9.67
CA ASP A 353 1.52 21.00 -8.87
C ASP A 353 1.96 20.02 -7.78
N ALA A 354 1.36 18.83 -7.73
CA ALA A 354 1.71 17.80 -6.76
C ALA A 354 2.95 17.02 -7.21
N LYS A 355 3.92 16.85 -6.32
CA LYS A 355 5.15 16.05 -6.56
C LYS A 355 4.76 14.61 -6.88
N LEU A 356 4.86 14.23 -8.17
CA LEU A 356 4.58 12.89 -8.67
C LEU A 356 5.73 11.93 -8.35
N MET A 357 5.48 10.62 -8.50
CA MET A 357 6.52 9.61 -8.38
C MET A 357 7.63 9.83 -9.42
N ALA A 358 8.89 9.78 -8.98
CA ALA A 358 10.05 9.80 -9.87
C ALA A 358 10.35 8.39 -10.40
N GLY A 359 11.15 8.29 -11.47
CA GLY A 359 11.55 7.02 -12.12
C GLY A 359 12.13 5.94 -11.17
N ARG A 360 12.59 6.35 -9.99
CA ARG A 360 13.17 5.46 -8.98
C ARG A 360 12.19 5.05 -7.87
N ASP A 361 11.11 5.81 -7.68
CA ASP A 361 10.01 5.46 -6.77
C ASP A 361 9.26 4.19 -7.26
N TYR A 362 9.46 3.80 -8.53
CA TYR A 362 8.88 2.58 -9.11
C TYR A 362 9.51 1.28 -8.61
N ILE A 363 10.75 1.29 -8.08
CA ILE A 363 11.39 0.06 -7.56
C ILE A 363 10.65 -0.46 -6.32
N PRO A 364 10.52 0.32 -5.23
CA PRO A 364 9.75 -0.12 -4.06
C PRO A 364 8.29 -0.40 -4.38
N LEU A 365 7.69 0.34 -5.32
CA LEU A 365 6.33 0.07 -5.79
C LEU A 365 6.23 -1.28 -6.51
N GLY A 366 7.20 -1.59 -7.37
CA GLY A 366 7.29 -2.87 -8.07
C GLY A 366 7.44 -4.05 -7.12
N VAL A 367 8.24 -3.91 -6.06
CA VAL A 367 8.37 -4.94 -5.01
C VAL A 367 7.04 -5.17 -4.29
N ALA A 368 6.35 -4.09 -3.88
CA ALA A 368 5.06 -4.18 -3.21
C ALA A 368 4.00 -4.86 -4.10
N ILE A 369 3.92 -4.48 -5.37
CA ILE A 369 3.02 -5.10 -6.36
C ILE A 369 3.38 -6.57 -6.59
N ALA A 370 4.66 -6.91 -6.69
CA ALA A 370 5.11 -8.27 -6.93
C ALA A 370 4.69 -9.23 -5.81
N ILE A 371 4.79 -8.81 -4.54
CA ILE A 371 4.39 -9.63 -3.39
C ILE A 371 2.89 -9.93 -3.43
N ASP A 372 2.06 -8.91 -3.62
CA ASP A 372 0.60 -9.10 -3.70
C ASP A 372 0.20 -9.91 -4.95
N LEU A 373 0.92 -9.74 -6.07
CA LEU A 373 0.73 -10.55 -7.28
C LEU A 373 1.13 -12.02 -7.05
N PHE A 374 2.21 -12.31 -6.33
CA PHE A 374 2.59 -13.68 -5.98
C PHE A 374 1.56 -14.35 -5.06
N ILE A 375 1.01 -13.61 -4.09
CA ILE A 375 -0.11 -14.08 -3.26
C ILE A 375 -1.30 -14.44 -4.16
N LEU A 376 -1.65 -13.57 -5.12
CA LEU A 376 -2.72 -13.85 -6.09
C LEU A 376 -2.47 -15.11 -6.90
N ILE A 377 -1.29 -15.22 -7.53
CA ILE A 377 -0.93 -16.35 -8.39
C ILE A 377 -0.93 -17.67 -7.59
N LEU A 378 -0.32 -17.69 -6.40
CA LEU A 378 -0.26 -18.90 -5.56
C LEU A 378 -1.61 -19.29 -4.98
N SER A 379 -2.49 -18.32 -4.72
CA SER A 379 -3.85 -18.58 -4.25
C SER A 379 -4.72 -19.15 -5.38
N LEU A 380 -4.56 -18.67 -6.62
CA LEU A 380 -5.25 -19.20 -7.80
C LEU A 380 -4.75 -20.59 -8.24
N HIS A 381 -3.43 -20.81 -8.28
CA HIS A 381 -2.81 -22.08 -8.70
C HIS A 381 -3.07 -23.25 -7.74
N GLY A 382 -3.60 -22.97 -6.55
CA GLY A 382 -3.88 -24.00 -5.56
C GLY A 382 -5.07 -24.87 -5.78
N ARG A 383 -5.85 -24.54 -6.79
CA ARG A 383 -7.07 -25.25 -7.07
C ARG A 383 -6.71 -26.40 -7.98
N LYS A 384 -6.56 -27.58 -7.36
CA LYS A 384 -7.13 -28.77 -7.98
C LYS A 384 -8.60 -28.40 -8.24
N PRO A 385 -9.07 -28.32 -9.50
CA PRO A 385 -10.49 -28.12 -9.76
C PRO A 385 -11.24 -29.12 -8.88
N ALA A 386 -12.31 -28.69 -8.21
CA ALA A 386 -13.13 -29.57 -7.38
C ALA A 386 -13.26 -30.90 -8.10
N ARG A 387 -12.58 -31.94 -7.57
CA ARG A 387 -12.31 -33.18 -8.30
C ARG A 387 -13.65 -33.69 -8.81
N SER A 388 -13.86 -33.55 -10.12
CA SER A 388 -14.93 -34.26 -10.78
C SER A 388 -14.63 -35.73 -10.50
N ILE A 389 -15.63 -36.49 -10.05
CA ILE A 389 -15.52 -37.94 -9.79
C ILE A 389 -15.01 -38.72 -11.03
N LYS A 390 -14.82 -38.05 -12.17
CA LYS A 390 -14.10 -38.54 -13.35
C LYS A 390 -12.60 -38.85 -13.12
N ASP A 391 -11.96 -38.28 -12.10
CA ASP A 391 -10.48 -38.33 -11.97
C ASP A 391 -9.96 -39.31 -10.89
N HIS A 392 -10.68 -40.40 -10.60
CA HIS A 392 -10.13 -41.54 -9.84
C HIS A 392 -9.65 -42.66 -10.79
N PRO A 393 -8.42 -42.61 -11.33
CA PRO A 393 -7.86 -43.75 -12.09
C PRO A 393 -7.52 -44.95 -11.17
N ALA A 394 -7.53 -44.79 -9.85
CA ALA A 394 -7.26 -45.90 -8.92
C ALA A 394 -8.39 -46.96 -8.84
N TYR A 395 -9.58 -46.67 -9.37
CA TYR A 395 -10.63 -47.69 -9.58
C TYR A 395 -10.62 -48.27 -11.00
N MET A 396 -9.88 -47.66 -11.94
CA MET A 396 -9.79 -48.12 -13.34
C MET A 396 -8.85 -49.32 -13.50
N GLU A 397 -7.90 -49.54 -12.58
CA GLU A 397 -7.07 -50.75 -12.58
C GLU A 397 -7.88 -52.00 -12.20
N GLN A 398 -9.06 -51.82 -11.57
CA GLN A 398 -10.04 -52.90 -11.37
C GLN A 398 -10.98 -53.12 -12.57
N SER A 399 -10.94 -52.32 -13.64
CA SER A 399 -11.84 -52.54 -14.80
C SER A 399 -11.59 -53.89 -15.49
N ALA A 400 -10.34 -54.38 -15.50
CA ALA A 400 -10.01 -55.71 -16.00
C ALA A 400 -10.59 -56.82 -15.09
N SER A 401 -10.53 -56.67 -13.77
CA SER A 401 -11.20 -57.59 -12.83
C SER A 401 -12.73 -57.48 -12.87
N ILE A 402 -13.28 -56.31 -13.20
CA ILE A 402 -14.72 -56.06 -13.35
C ILE A 402 -15.24 -56.69 -14.65
N GLN A 403 -14.50 -56.62 -15.74
CA GLN A 403 -14.80 -57.36 -16.97
C GLN A 403 -14.67 -58.88 -16.76
N HIS A 404 -13.68 -59.33 -15.99
CA HIS A 404 -13.53 -60.74 -15.62
C HIS A 404 -14.65 -61.25 -14.69
N LEU A 405 -15.19 -60.38 -13.82
CA LEU A 405 -16.32 -60.65 -12.94
C LEU A 405 -17.67 -60.65 -13.68
N MET A 406 -17.82 -59.87 -14.76
CA MET A 406 -19.06 -59.85 -15.58
C MET A 406 -19.05 -60.76 -16.80
N GLY A 407 -17.87 -61.29 -17.17
CA GLY A 407 -17.72 -62.32 -18.19
C GLY A 407 -18.19 -63.70 -17.72
N ASP A 408 -18.26 -63.91 -16.41
CA ASP A 408 -18.77 -65.13 -15.79
C ASP A 408 -20.31 -65.08 -15.77
N GLU A 409 -20.99 -66.00 -16.45
CA GLU A 409 -22.47 -66.01 -16.54
C GLU A 409 -23.13 -66.10 -15.14
N ASP A 410 -22.43 -66.67 -14.17
CA ASP A 410 -22.90 -66.85 -12.80
C ASP A 410 -22.85 -65.59 -11.93
N ASN A 411 -22.15 -64.52 -12.37
CA ASN A 411 -21.96 -63.30 -11.58
C ASN A 411 -22.77 -62.08 -12.04
N LYS A 412 -23.59 -62.21 -13.09
CA LYS A 412 -24.54 -61.16 -13.48
C LYS A 412 -25.67 -61.09 -12.45
N PRO A 413 -25.99 -59.93 -11.86
CA PRO A 413 -27.20 -59.83 -11.08
C PRO A 413 -28.40 -60.13 -12.00
N PRO A 414 -29.30 -61.05 -11.62
CA PRO A 414 -30.47 -61.33 -12.43
C PRO A 414 -31.26 -60.03 -12.63
N HIS A 415 -31.80 -59.84 -13.84
CA HIS A 415 -32.61 -58.67 -14.20
C HIS A 415 -33.68 -58.34 -13.14
N GLU A 416 -34.23 -59.36 -12.50
CA GLU A 416 -35.19 -59.26 -11.41
C GLU A 416 -34.63 -58.57 -10.15
N GLU A 417 -33.36 -58.81 -9.80
CA GLU A 417 -32.71 -58.19 -8.64
C GLU A 417 -32.47 -56.69 -8.88
N LEU A 418 -32.05 -56.30 -10.09
CA LEU A 418 -31.93 -54.88 -10.47
C LEU A 418 -33.30 -54.18 -10.39
N LEU A 419 -34.35 -54.80 -10.93
CA LEU A 419 -35.70 -54.23 -10.89
C LEU A 419 -36.22 -54.10 -9.45
N TYR A 420 -35.92 -55.06 -8.58
CA TYR A 420 -36.30 -55.00 -7.17
C TYR A 420 -35.72 -53.77 -6.45
N HIS A 421 -34.54 -53.33 -6.87
CA HIS A 421 -33.87 -52.12 -6.35
C HIS A 421 -34.25 -50.83 -7.10
N THR A 422 -35.14 -50.90 -8.09
CA THR A 422 -35.66 -49.73 -8.79
C THR A 422 -37.00 -49.26 -8.25
N PHE A 423 -37.17 -47.94 -8.12
CA PHE A 423 -38.43 -47.33 -7.70
C PHE A 423 -38.72 -46.05 -8.47
N TRP A 424 -40.01 -45.71 -8.57
CA TRP A 424 -40.47 -44.48 -9.21
C TRP A 424 -40.67 -43.38 -8.18
N TRP A 425 -40.07 -42.21 -8.42
CA TRP A 425 -40.22 -41.04 -7.55
C TRP A 425 -40.20 -39.75 -8.36
N ARG A 426 -41.09 -38.80 -8.05
CA ARG A 426 -41.13 -37.45 -8.67
C ARG A 426 -40.92 -37.42 -10.20
N GLY A 427 -41.55 -38.34 -10.94
CA GLY A 427 -41.50 -38.35 -12.40
C GLY A 427 -40.26 -39.01 -13.02
N ALA A 428 -39.45 -39.73 -12.24
CA ALA A 428 -38.30 -40.48 -12.74
C ALA A 428 -38.10 -41.81 -12.00
N TYR A 429 -37.43 -42.76 -12.66
CA TYR A 429 -36.98 -43.99 -12.02
C TYR A 429 -35.64 -43.77 -11.34
N TYR A 430 -35.47 -44.39 -10.17
CA TYR A 430 -34.26 -44.40 -9.37
C TYR A 430 -33.84 -45.83 -9.08
N LEU A 431 -32.54 -46.09 -8.98
CA LEU A 431 -31.95 -47.35 -8.51
C LEU A 431 -31.28 -47.07 -7.16
N ALA A 432 -31.68 -47.78 -6.11
CA ALA A 432 -31.08 -47.69 -4.78
C ALA A 432 -30.25 -48.94 -4.49
N ILE A 433 -28.94 -48.75 -4.31
CA ILE A 433 -27.99 -49.83 -4.07
C ILE A 433 -27.54 -49.78 -2.61
N PRO A 434 -27.69 -50.87 -1.84
CA PRO A 434 -27.26 -50.91 -0.46
C PRO A 434 -25.73 -50.75 -0.38
N SER A 435 -25.26 -49.91 0.54
CA SER A 435 -23.82 -49.74 0.79
C SER A 435 -23.24 -51.03 1.39
N ALA A 436 -22.20 -51.56 0.75
CA ALA A 436 -21.57 -52.83 1.13
C ALA A 436 -20.88 -52.79 2.52
N SER A 437 -20.69 -51.61 3.13
CA SER A 437 -19.89 -51.43 4.35
C SER A 437 -20.51 -52.04 5.62
N ARG A 438 -21.78 -52.48 5.60
CA ARG A 438 -22.50 -52.98 6.79
C ARG A 438 -23.40 -54.20 6.55
N THR A 439 -23.31 -54.86 5.40
CA THR A 439 -24.14 -56.02 5.06
C THR A 439 -23.54 -57.32 5.62
N SER A 440 -24.37 -58.34 5.89
CA SER A 440 -23.90 -59.70 6.22
C SER A 440 -23.01 -60.28 5.09
N PRO A 441 -22.17 -61.28 5.34
CA PRO A 441 -21.25 -61.83 4.33
C PRO A 441 -21.93 -62.27 3.02
N GLU A 442 -23.16 -62.80 3.11
CA GLU A 442 -23.95 -63.17 1.93
C GLU A 442 -24.51 -61.95 1.18
N ALA A 443 -25.02 -60.95 1.91
CA ALA A 443 -25.56 -59.71 1.34
C ALA A 443 -24.47 -58.77 0.79
N TYR A 444 -23.22 -58.98 1.17
CA TYR A 444 -22.06 -58.28 0.60
C TYR A 444 -21.88 -58.62 -0.89
N SER A 445 -22.08 -59.89 -1.27
CA SER A 445 -21.94 -60.35 -2.66
C SER A 445 -23.01 -59.77 -3.59
N SER A 446 -24.27 -59.65 -3.15
CA SER A 446 -25.34 -59.03 -3.93
C SER A 446 -25.15 -57.51 -4.05
N ALA A 447 -24.78 -56.83 -2.96
CA ALA A 447 -24.50 -55.40 -2.98
C ALA A 447 -23.34 -55.05 -3.93
N GLN A 448 -22.30 -55.88 -3.97
CA GLN A 448 -21.19 -55.74 -4.91
C GLN A 448 -21.63 -55.95 -6.37
N ARG A 449 -22.41 -56.99 -6.67
CA ARG A 449 -22.94 -57.26 -8.01
C ARG A 449 -23.85 -56.12 -8.51
N LEU A 450 -24.71 -55.59 -7.64
CA LEU A 450 -25.58 -54.44 -7.96
C LEU A 450 -24.77 -53.16 -8.19
N THR A 451 -23.76 -52.91 -7.36
CA THR A 451 -22.86 -51.76 -7.51
C THR A 451 -22.12 -51.84 -8.85
N LEU A 452 -21.62 -53.02 -9.20
CA LEU A 452 -20.96 -53.29 -10.47
C LEU A 452 -21.88 -53.02 -11.66
N ALA A 453 -23.10 -53.57 -11.64
CA ALA A 453 -24.08 -53.37 -12.68
C ALA A 453 -24.46 -51.89 -12.84
N ALA A 454 -24.62 -51.16 -11.73
CA ALA A 454 -24.93 -49.74 -11.79
C ALA A 454 -23.78 -48.89 -12.35
N MET A 455 -22.53 -49.26 -12.08
CA MET A 455 -21.37 -48.61 -12.70
C MET A 455 -21.38 -48.79 -14.22
N VAL A 456 -21.64 -50.00 -14.70
CA VAL A 456 -21.75 -50.28 -16.15
C VAL A 456 -22.90 -49.52 -16.78
N LEU A 457 -24.06 -49.50 -16.14
CA LEU A 457 -25.22 -48.75 -16.62
C LEU A 457 -25.00 -47.24 -16.59
N ALA A 458 -24.20 -46.73 -15.63
CA ALA A 458 -23.78 -45.33 -15.61
C ALA A 458 -22.82 -45.00 -16.75
N ASP A 459 -21.86 -45.89 -17.04
CA ASP A 459 -20.90 -45.73 -18.14
C ASP A 459 -21.58 -45.80 -19.51
N ALA A 460 -22.55 -46.71 -19.69
CA ALA A 460 -23.46 -46.75 -20.83
C ALA A 460 -24.38 -45.51 -20.93
N GLY A 461 -24.28 -44.57 -19.98
CA GLY A 461 -25.03 -43.34 -19.94
C GLY A 461 -26.51 -43.52 -19.61
N LEU A 462 -26.93 -44.69 -19.09
CA LEU A 462 -28.30 -45.02 -18.73
C LEU A 462 -28.65 -44.52 -17.31
N LEU A 463 -27.65 -44.44 -16.43
CA LEU A 463 -27.76 -43.94 -15.06
C LEU A 463 -26.95 -42.66 -14.84
N THR A 464 -27.42 -41.83 -13.91
CA THR A 464 -26.68 -40.67 -13.39
C THR A 464 -26.59 -40.77 -11.87
N PRO A 465 -25.38 -40.78 -11.26
CA PRO A 465 -25.25 -40.85 -9.81
C PRO A 465 -25.76 -39.56 -9.17
N LEU A 466 -26.46 -39.69 -8.03
CA LEU A 466 -26.84 -38.56 -7.20
C LEU A 466 -25.82 -38.46 -6.07
N ASN A 467 -25.16 -37.31 -5.92
CA ASN A 467 -24.11 -37.06 -4.91
C ASN A 467 -24.64 -37.01 -3.46
N GLN A 468 -25.76 -37.67 -3.16
CA GLN A 468 -26.38 -37.69 -1.83
C GLN A 468 -26.47 -39.14 -1.35
N SER A 469 -25.65 -39.47 -0.36
CA SER A 469 -25.82 -40.68 0.46
C SER A 469 -26.88 -40.38 1.51
N TYR A 470 -27.95 -41.16 1.54
CA TYR A 470 -29.01 -41.01 2.54
C TYR A 470 -28.82 -42.03 3.64
N SER A 471 -28.72 -41.58 4.90
CA SER A 471 -28.70 -42.46 6.06
C SER A 471 -30.12 -42.80 6.54
N GLY A 472 -30.25 -43.98 7.13
CA GLY A 472 -31.43 -44.86 7.15
C GLY A 472 -32.75 -44.37 7.73
N GLY A 473 -32.85 -43.10 8.15
CA GLY A 473 -34.11 -42.48 8.58
C GLY A 473 -34.78 -41.61 7.52
N GLN A 474 -33.98 -40.85 6.75
CA GLN A 474 -34.50 -39.81 5.85
C GLN A 474 -35.18 -40.35 4.58
N TRP A 475 -34.90 -41.60 4.22
CA TRP A 475 -35.45 -42.24 3.03
C TRP A 475 -36.83 -42.86 3.28
N ARG A 476 -37.11 -43.32 4.51
CA ARG A 476 -38.40 -43.95 4.89
C ARG A 476 -39.57 -42.97 4.82
N GLU A 477 -39.37 -41.70 5.15
CA GLU A 477 -40.42 -40.67 5.04
C GLU A 477 -40.76 -40.28 3.59
N LYS A 478 -39.91 -40.66 2.62
CA LYS A 478 -40.00 -40.15 1.23
C LYS A 478 -40.47 -41.18 0.21
N LEU A 479 -40.63 -42.45 0.58
CA LEU A 479 -41.20 -43.48 -0.29
C LEU A 479 -42.67 -43.73 0.06
N PRO A 480 -43.56 -43.80 -0.95
CA PRO A 480 -44.92 -44.27 -0.72
C PRO A 480 -44.89 -45.74 -0.31
N GLU A 481 -45.74 -46.06 0.67
CA GLU A 481 -45.90 -47.32 1.41
C GLU A 481 -46.35 -48.55 0.57
N ARG A 482 -46.07 -48.58 -0.73
CA ARG A 482 -46.48 -49.65 -1.64
C ARG A 482 -45.30 -50.45 -2.16
N GLN A 483 -45.22 -51.68 -1.64
CA GLN A 483 -44.41 -52.85 -2.03
C GLN A 483 -43.40 -53.29 -0.96
N HIS A 484 -43.91 -53.65 0.22
CA HIS A 484 -43.23 -54.54 1.13
C HIS A 484 -43.98 -55.87 1.16
N HIS A 485 -43.69 -56.75 0.20
CA HIS A 485 -44.15 -58.15 0.27
C HIS A 485 -43.27 -59.03 1.16
N ASP A 486 -42.21 -58.49 1.76
CA ASP A 486 -41.41 -59.19 2.76
C ASP A 486 -40.94 -58.20 3.84
N ALA A 487 -41.77 -58.02 4.88
CA ALA A 487 -41.53 -57.10 5.99
C ALA A 487 -40.51 -57.65 7.02
N SER A 488 -39.86 -58.78 6.73
CA SER A 488 -39.04 -59.51 7.71
C SER A 488 -37.54 -59.19 7.66
N ARG A 489 -37.05 -58.45 6.64
CA ARG A 489 -35.62 -58.12 6.52
C ARG A 489 -35.32 -56.68 6.91
N PRO A 490 -34.41 -56.43 7.89
CA PRO A 490 -33.97 -55.08 8.21
C PRO A 490 -33.24 -54.50 6.99
N LEU A 491 -33.81 -53.43 6.43
CA LEU A 491 -33.21 -52.71 5.31
C LEU A 491 -31.89 -52.06 5.76
N PRO A 492 -30.78 -52.23 5.02
CA PRO A 492 -29.51 -51.59 5.34
C PRO A 492 -29.67 -50.06 5.41
N THR A 493 -28.89 -49.44 6.30
CA THR A 493 -29.07 -48.03 6.69
C THR A 493 -28.49 -47.03 5.71
N ASP A 494 -27.71 -47.42 4.71
CA ASP A 494 -27.07 -46.50 3.77
C ASP A 494 -27.24 -47.01 2.32
N TYR A 495 -27.70 -46.14 1.42
CA TYR A 495 -27.89 -46.44 -0.01
C TYR A 495 -27.19 -45.42 -0.91
N HIS A 496 -26.63 -45.91 -2.02
CA HIS A 496 -26.23 -45.09 -3.15
C HIS A 496 -27.39 -45.00 -4.16
N LEU A 497 -27.75 -43.77 -4.54
CA LEU A 497 -28.86 -43.51 -5.46
C LEU A 497 -28.37 -43.14 -6.85
N TYR A 498 -28.96 -43.79 -7.84
CA TYR A 498 -28.77 -43.48 -9.25
C TYR A 498 -30.13 -43.11 -9.85
N ARG A 499 -30.14 -42.11 -10.73
CA ARG A 499 -31.33 -41.72 -11.49
C ARG A 499 -31.23 -42.25 -12.92
N TYR A 500 -32.28 -42.88 -13.41
CA TYR A 500 -32.40 -43.25 -14.83
C TYR A 500 -32.64 -42.01 -15.68
N LYS A 501 -31.94 -41.92 -16.82
CA LYS A 501 -32.29 -40.97 -17.89
C LYS A 501 -33.64 -41.33 -18.52
N LYS A 502 -34.26 -40.37 -19.21
CA LYS A 502 -35.54 -40.61 -19.90
C LYS A 502 -35.39 -41.79 -20.87
N ASN A 503 -36.31 -42.75 -20.81
CA ASN A 503 -36.32 -44.00 -21.61
C ASN A 503 -35.15 -44.96 -21.38
N SER A 504 -34.27 -44.73 -20.40
CA SER A 504 -33.12 -45.61 -20.16
C SER A 504 -33.47 -46.90 -19.43
N LEU A 505 -34.56 -46.92 -18.65
CA LEU A 505 -35.07 -48.13 -18.02
C LEU A 505 -35.49 -49.17 -19.08
N ALA A 506 -36.25 -48.75 -20.11
CA ALA A 506 -36.66 -49.63 -21.20
C ALA A 506 -35.45 -50.16 -22.00
N ARG A 507 -34.43 -49.32 -22.20
CA ARG A 507 -33.17 -49.72 -22.84
C ARG A 507 -32.38 -50.71 -21.99
N MET A 508 -32.31 -50.51 -20.68
CA MET A 508 -31.69 -51.44 -19.74
C MET A 508 -32.41 -52.79 -19.77
N THR A 509 -33.74 -52.80 -19.67
CA THR A 509 -34.54 -54.03 -19.76
C THR A 509 -34.26 -54.74 -21.07
N ALA A 510 -34.29 -54.04 -22.21
CA ALA A 510 -33.97 -54.63 -23.50
C ALA A 510 -32.54 -55.22 -23.57
N LEU A 511 -31.54 -54.52 -23.03
CA LEU A 511 -30.14 -55.00 -22.98
C LEU A 511 -29.98 -56.25 -22.12
N LEU A 512 -30.72 -56.34 -21.01
CA LEU A 512 -30.62 -57.44 -20.06
C LEU A 512 -31.50 -58.64 -20.45
N THR A 513 -32.61 -58.44 -21.15
CA THR A 513 -33.50 -59.53 -21.59
C THR A 513 -33.18 -60.09 -22.97
N HIS A 514 -32.54 -59.32 -23.87
CA HIS A 514 -32.26 -59.76 -25.26
C HIS A 514 -30.82 -60.21 -25.53
N GLY A 515 -30.08 -60.67 -24.50
CA GLY A 515 -28.76 -61.30 -24.66
C GLY A 515 -28.73 -62.60 -25.51
N LYS A 516 -29.87 -63.04 -26.04
CA LYS A 516 -30.01 -64.07 -27.08
C LYS A 516 -30.99 -63.60 -28.15
N ALA A 517 -30.54 -62.75 -29.07
CA ALA A 517 -31.27 -62.53 -30.32
C ALA A 517 -30.27 -62.31 -31.46
N ASP A 518 -30.38 -63.19 -32.44
CA ASP A 518 -29.64 -63.24 -33.70
C ASP A 518 -29.69 -61.88 -34.43
N ASN A 519 -28.56 -61.44 -34.97
CA ASN A 519 -28.37 -60.11 -35.59
C ASN A 519 -29.00 -59.99 -37.00
N SER A 520 -30.18 -60.58 -37.22
CA SER A 520 -30.77 -60.71 -38.55
C SER A 520 -32.28 -60.45 -38.60
N VAL A 521 -32.81 -59.46 -37.87
CA VAL A 521 -34.14 -58.92 -38.19
C VAL A 521 -34.16 -57.40 -38.14
N ARG A 522 -34.45 -56.84 -39.31
CA ARG A 522 -34.70 -55.42 -39.61
C ARG A 522 -35.82 -54.91 -38.68
N ALA A 523 -35.54 -53.83 -37.95
CA ALA A 523 -36.48 -53.21 -37.03
C ALA A 523 -37.69 -52.62 -37.76
N GLU A 524 -38.77 -53.39 -37.86
CA GLU A 524 -40.13 -52.85 -37.85
C GLU A 524 -40.50 -52.61 -36.39
N THR A 525 -40.83 -51.36 -36.05
CA THR A 525 -41.25 -50.93 -34.72
C THR A 525 -42.57 -51.62 -34.30
N PRO A 526 -42.57 -52.50 -33.29
CA PRO A 526 -43.80 -52.97 -32.68
C PRO A 526 -44.23 -51.98 -31.58
N ASP A 527 -45.51 -51.66 -31.56
CA ASP A 527 -46.18 -50.74 -30.65
C ASP A 527 -46.12 -51.24 -29.19
N THR A 528 -44.99 -50.98 -28.54
CA THR A 528 -44.58 -51.50 -27.21
C THR A 528 -45.26 -50.78 -26.05
N ILE A 529 -46.14 -49.81 -26.32
CA ILE A 529 -46.97 -49.16 -25.30
C ILE A 529 -48.00 -50.14 -24.71
N SER A 530 -48.44 -51.14 -25.46
CA SER A 530 -49.45 -52.11 -25.02
C SER A 530 -48.91 -53.20 -24.07
N THR A 531 -47.65 -53.60 -24.24
CA THR A 531 -46.98 -54.61 -23.39
C THR A 531 -46.53 -54.04 -22.06
N VAL A 532 -46.10 -52.76 -22.02
CA VAL A 532 -45.78 -52.07 -20.76
C VAL A 532 -47.04 -51.75 -19.93
N ARG A 533 -48.18 -51.49 -20.57
CA ARG A 533 -49.46 -51.25 -19.88
C ARG A 533 -50.02 -52.49 -19.15
N LYS A 534 -49.66 -53.70 -19.59
CA LYS A 534 -50.11 -54.96 -18.96
C LYS A 534 -49.28 -55.34 -17.72
N ALA A 535 -48.07 -54.82 -17.57
CA ALA A 535 -47.17 -55.14 -16.45
C ALA A 535 -47.22 -54.13 -15.28
N ALA A 536 -47.91 -52.99 -15.45
CA ALA A 536 -48.09 -51.99 -14.39
C ALA A 536 -49.50 -51.37 -14.45
N PRO A 537 -50.41 -51.66 -13.51
CA PRO A 537 -51.72 -51.01 -13.50
C PRO A 537 -51.57 -49.56 -13.03
N LEU A 538 -51.88 -48.61 -13.91
CA LEU A 538 -52.15 -47.22 -13.54
C LEU A 538 -53.53 -47.15 -12.84
N PRO A 539 -53.70 -46.34 -11.78
CA PRO A 539 -55.02 -46.10 -11.20
C PRO A 539 -55.88 -45.27 -12.16
N ALA A 540 -57.15 -45.67 -12.27
CA ALA A 540 -58.15 -45.06 -13.14
C ALA A 540 -58.43 -43.59 -12.79
N GLU A 541 -58.62 -42.77 -13.82
CA GLU A 541 -59.28 -41.47 -13.71
C GLU A 541 -60.73 -41.67 -13.28
N VAL A 542 -61.11 -41.07 -12.16
CA VAL A 542 -62.52 -40.81 -11.81
C VAL A 542 -62.70 -39.31 -11.81
N GLY A 543 -63.34 -38.80 -12.87
CA GLY A 543 -63.93 -37.47 -12.88
C GLY A 543 -65.17 -37.44 -11.97
N GLY A 544 -65.37 -36.35 -11.24
CA GLY A 544 -66.60 -36.18 -10.45
C GLY A 544 -66.52 -35.16 -9.33
N SER A 545 -66.68 -33.89 -9.69
CA SER A 545 -67.31 -32.80 -8.92
C SER A 545 -67.91 -33.13 -7.54
N ARG A 546 -67.42 -32.47 -6.48
CA ARG A 546 -68.21 -31.62 -5.56
C ARG A 546 -67.34 -30.99 -4.46
N LYS A 547 -67.24 -29.65 -4.47
CA LYS A 547 -67.06 -28.76 -3.29
C LYS A 547 -68.29 -28.91 -2.34
N PRO A 548 -68.32 -28.43 -1.07
CA PRO A 548 -67.72 -27.15 -0.64
C PRO A 548 -67.26 -26.99 0.84
N ALA A 549 -66.71 -25.79 1.06
CA ALA A 549 -66.89 -24.88 2.21
C ALA A 549 -66.51 -25.32 3.64
N ALA A 550 -65.47 -24.66 4.17
CA ALA A 550 -65.59 -23.57 5.15
C ALA A 550 -64.23 -22.84 5.17
N GLU A 551 -64.18 -21.54 4.81
CA GLU A 551 -64.24 -20.42 5.79
C GLU A 551 -63.01 -20.46 6.71
N GLN A 552 -62.07 -19.50 6.67
CA GLN A 552 -62.19 -18.07 6.95
C GLN A 552 -60.84 -17.43 6.54
N ARG A 553 -60.68 -16.18 6.16
CA ARG A 553 -61.56 -15.03 5.97
C ARG A 553 -60.74 -14.02 5.14
N ILE A 554 -61.39 -13.51 4.08
CA ILE A 554 -61.57 -12.08 3.75
C ILE A 554 -60.26 -11.30 3.46
N ALA A 555 -59.94 -11.07 2.19
CA ALA A 555 -60.50 -10.03 1.29
C ALA A 555 -60.09 -8.62 1.75
N GLY A 556 -59.66 -7.70 0.89
CA GLY A 556 -59.79 -7.59 -0.55
C GLY A 556 -59.95 -6.09 -0.86
N LEU A 557 -59.83 -5.77 -2.15
CA LEU A 557 -60.34 -4.57 -2.81
C LEU A 557 -59.51 -3.26 -2.80
N MET A 558 -59.51 -2.69 -4.02
CA MET A 558 -59.32 -1.28 -4.43
C MET A 558 -57.85 -0.86 -4.62
N SER A 559 -57.35 -0.47 -5.80
CA SER A 559 -57.95 0.22 -6.97
C SER A 559 -58.74 1.47 -6.61
N ASN A 560 -58.02 2.58 -6.44
CA ASN A 560 -58.35 4.00 -6.70
C ASN A 560 -57.20 4.78 -6.03
N GLY A 561 -56.57 5.81 -6.59
CA GLY A 561 -57.07 6.91 -7.38
C GLY A 561 -56.43 8.17 -6.79
N ASN A 562 -55.54 8.79 -7.56
CA ASN A 562 -55.18 10.21 -7.61
C ASN A 562 -55.06 11.09 -6.33
N ALA A 563 -53.89 11.73 -6.29
CA ALA A 563 -53.66 13.17 -6.15
C ALA A 563 -53.40 13.80 -4.76
N TRP A 564 -52.63 14.89 -4.87
CA TRP A 564 -52.34 15.97 -3.91
C TRP A 564 -51.11 15.75 -2.98
N VAL A 565 -50.21 16.69 -2.70
CA VAL A 565 -49.79 17.99 -3.29
C VAL A 565 -48.68 18.56 -2.38
N LYS A 566 -47.79 19.39 -2.96
CA LYS A 566 -47.02 20.51 -2.35
C LYS A 566 -45.76 20.29 -1.48
N ARG A 567 -44.70 20.98 -1.98
CA ARG A 567 -43.76 21.91 -1.30
C ARG A 567 -42.72 21.28 -0.36
N ARG A 568 -41.48 21.76 -0.27
CA ARG A 568 -40.91 23.07 -0.62
C ARG A 568 -39.39 22.93 -0.77
N SER A 569 -38.84 23.68 -1.70
CA SER A 569 -37.42 24.01 -1.88
C SER A 569 -36.94 25.07 -0.86
N ILE A 570 -35.61 25.31 -0.84
CA ILE A 570 -34.89 26.52 -0.35
C ILE A 570 -34.54 26.46 1.17
N ASP A 571 -33.34 26.73 1.70
CA ASP A 571 -32.14 27.45 1.21
C ASP A 571 -30.84 27.09 2.00
N ARG A 572 -29.71 27.45 1.35
CA ARG A 572 -28.41 28.00 1.82
C ARG A 572 -27.93 27.90 3.30
N ARG A 573 -26.68 27.43 3.42
CA ARG A 573 -25.45 27.97 4.12
C ARG A 573 -25.58 29.31 4.90
N PRO A 574 -24.67 29.70 5.85
CA PRO A 574 -23.23 29.37 5.91
C PRO A 574 -22.54 29.24 7.31
N LYS A 575 -21.26 28.86 7.25
CA LYS A 575 -20.08 29.25 8.07
C LYS A 575 -20.27 29.71 9.53
N LYS A 576 -19.53 29.05 10.43
CA LYS A 576 -18.45 29.67 11.20
C LYS A 576 -17.21 28.79 11.10
#